data_AF-A0A182EDD1-F1
#
_entry.id   AF-A0A182EDD1-F1
#
_cell.length_a   1.000
_cell.length_b   1.000
_cell.length_c   1.000
_cell.angle_alpha   90.00
_cell.angle_beta   90.00
_cell.angle_gamma   90.00
#
_symmetry.space_group_name_H-M   'P 1'
#
loop_
_entity.id
_entity.type
_entity.pdbx_description
1 polymer ?
#
loop_
_entity_poly.entity_id
_entity_poly.type
_entity_poly.pdbx_seq_one_letter_code
_entity_poly.pdbx_strand_id
1 'polypeptide(L)'
;MNALDWRIICVTYNVNTKKPESGQIHELFPHEDTKDAVIVAVGLQELSHLEIFGTIPAETTWLSLLTSWMSAHGKSLLCKTSLAWNLLLIFAQLEIFPLVNEISSRQSRSSLGGLTGHKGSVSLRIKFKDESSLVFITSHLLPNASNYEKRCLQYKNGKVCAFDDVTRSSDENNSVIWLGDFNWRVDQLTSQEMI
;
A
#
# COMPACT_ATOMS: atom_id res chain seq x y z
N MET A 1 -18.55 -21.67 -1.15
CA MET A 1 -17.09 -21.80 -1.38
C MET A 1 -16.49 -22.08 -0.01
N ASN A 2 -15.87 -23.25 0.18
CA ASN A 2 -15.06 -23.48 1.38
C ASN A 2 -13.98 -22.40 1.43
N ALA A 3 -13.64 -21.91 2.63
CA ALA A 3 -12.56 -20.96 2.83
C ALA A 3 -11.27 -21.57 2.25
N LEU A 4 -10.99 -21.24 0.99
CA LEU A 4 -9.76 -21.56 0.29
C LEU A 4 -8.72 -20.59 0.81
N ASP A 5 -7.53 -21.08 1.16
CA ASP A 5 -6.40 -20.27 1.59
C ASP A 5 -6.14 -19.15 0.56
N TRP A 6 -6.59 -17.93 0.85
CA TRP A 6 -6.37 -16.80 -0.05
C TRP A 6 -4.90 -16.45 -0.07
N ARG A 7 -4.26 -16.62 -1.22
CA ARG A 7 -2.93 -16.07 -1.45
C ARG A 7 -3.05 -14.56 -1.65
N ILE A 8 -2.42 -13.79 -0.78
CA ILE A 8 -2.35 -12.33 -0.86
C ILE A 8 -0.90 -11.92 -1.14
N ILE A 9 -0.69 -11.07 -2.14
CA ILE A 9 0.62 -10.46 -2.42
C ILE A 9 0.59 -9.00 -2.01
N CYS A 10 1.65 -8.55 -1.36
CA CYS A 10 1.82 -7.16 -0.97
C CYS A 10 3.17 -6.66 -1.48
N VAL A 11 3.17 -5.58 -2.24
CA VAL A 11 4.37 -4.94 -2.77
C VAL A 11 4.40 -3.50 -2.27
N THR A 12 5.56 -3.06 -1.79
CA THR A 12 5.83 -1.65 -1.52
C THR A 12 6.97 -1.18 -2.40
N TYR A 13 6.86 0.01 -2.96
CA TYR A 13 7.93 0.59 -3.76
C TYR A 13 7.95 2.12 -3.67
N ASN A 14 9.08 2.66 -3.22
CA ASN A 14 9.35 4.08 -3.32
C ASN A 14 9.86 4.39 -4.73
N VAL A 15 9.04 5.06 -5.54
CA VAL A 15 9.34 5.30 -6.96
C VAL A 15 10.22 6.52 -7.18
N ASN A 16 10.58 7.25 -6.11
CA ASN A 16 11.49 8.40 -6.13
C ASN A 16 11.16 9.39 -7.26
N THR A 17 9.87 9.71 -7.43
CA THR A 17 9.30 10.60 -8.46
C THR A 17 9.50 10.17 -9.91
N LYS A 18 10.04 8.97 -10.14
CA LYS A 18 10.28 8.41 -11.48
C LYS A 18 9.02 7.80 -12.05
N LYS A 19 8.94 7.83 -13.38
CA LYS A 19 7.97 7.03 -14.14
C LYS A 19 8.40 5.56 -14.17
N PRO A 20 7.49 4.62 -14.43
CA PRO A 20 7.85 3.22 -14.61
C PRO A 20 8.83 3.06 -15.77
N GLU A 21 9.92 2.34 -15.56
CA GLU A 21 10.83 1.93 -16.63
C GLU A 21 10.24 0.72 -17.39
N SER A 22 10.69 0.52 -18.64
CA SER A 22 10.22 -0.63 -19.43
C SER A 22 10.60 -1.93 -18.73
N GLY A 23 9.64 -2.85 -18.58
CA GLY A 23 9.88 -4.13 -17.89
C GLY A 23 9.81 -4.06 -16.35
N GLN A 24 9.88 -2.88 -15.74
CA GLN A 24 9.95 -2.72 -14.27
C GLN A 24 8.77 -3.36 -13.53
N ILE A 25 7.58 -3.36 -14.13
CA ILE A 25 6.40 -4.02 -13.53
C ILE A 25 6.58 -5.54 -13.49
N HIS A 26 7.22 -6.14 -14.49
CA HIS A 26 7.49 -7.59 -14.49
C HIS A 26 8.52 -7.98 -13.42
N GLU A 27 9.45 -7.07 -13.09
CA GLU A 27 10.41 -7.29 -12.00
C GLU A 27 9.75 -7.18 -10.62
N LEU A 28 8.80 -6.26 -10.45
CA LEU A 28 8.01 -6.11 -9.23
C LEU A 28 7.06 -7.31 -8.99
N PHE A 29 6.67 -8.00 -10.06
CA PHE A 29 5.73 -9.11 -10.03
C PHE A 29 6.22 -10.28 -10.88
N PRO A 30 7.13 -11.12 -10.36
CA PRO A 30 7.53 -12.34 -11.03
C PRO A 30 6.30 -13.20 -11.35
N HIS A 31 6.16 -13.61 -12.61
CA HIS A 31 4.93 -14.21 -13.17
C HIS A 31 4.37 -15.39 -12.34
N GLU A 32 5.24 -16.25 -11.80
CA GLU A 32 4.83 -17.42 -11.02
C GLU A 32 4.18 -17.06 -9.68
N ASP A 33 4.45 -15.86 -9.15
CA ASP A 33 3.92 -15.46 -7.85
C ASP A 33 2.50 -14.91 -7.95
N THR A 34 2.19 -14.14 -9.00
CA THR A 34 0.91 -13.43 -9.09
C THR A 34 -0.26 -14.24 -9.61
N LYS A 35 -0.03 -15.38 -10.27
CA LYS A 35 -1.09 -16.15 -10.93
C LYS A 35 -2.14 -16.62 -9.92
N ASP A 36 -1.68 -17.18 -8.80
CA ASP A 36 -2.56 -17.78 -7.78
C ASP A 36 -2.99 -16.76 -6.71
N ALA A 37 -2.48 -15.54 -6.75
CA ALA A 37 -2.91 -14.49 -5.83
C ALA A 37 -4.37 -14.11 -6.09
N VAL A 38 -5.16 -14.08 -5.01
CA VAL A 38 -6.55 -13.64 -5.02
C VAL A 38 -6.64 -12.13 -4.87
N ILE A 39 -5.77 -11.56 -4.02
CA ILE A 39 -5.65 -10.13 -3.77
C ILE A 39 -4.19 -9.71 -3.94
N VAL A 40 -3.96 -8.56 -4.56
CA VAL A 40 -2.65 -7.92 -4.66
C VAL A 40 -2.77 -6.48 -4.16
N ALA A 41 -2.00 -6.15 -3.13
CA ALA A 41 -1.88 -4.79 -2.59
C ALA A 41 -0.56 -4.16 -3.03
N VAL A 42 -0.62 -2.92 -3.51
CA VAL A 42 0.55 -2.16 -3.95
C VAL A 42 0.59 -0.81 -3.23
N GLY A 43 1.61 -0.59 -2.43
CA GLY A 43 1.91 0.68 -1.78
C GLY A 43 3.05 1.41 -2.48
N LEU A 44 2.76 2.51 -3.17
CA LEU A 44 3.76 3.36 -3.81
C LEU A 44 4.05 4.60 -2.95
N GLN A 45 5.32 4.97 -2.82
CA GLN A 45 5.75 6.21 -2.18
C GLN A 45 6.45 7.12 -3.19
N GLU A 46 6.33 8.43 -3.00
CA GLU A 46 6.99 9.46 -3.85
C GLU A 46 6.55 9.43 -5.32
N LEU A 47 5.26 9.27 -5.60
CA LEU A 47 4.76 9.52 -6.96
C LEU A 47 5.08 10.94 -7.41
N SER A 48 5.34 11.11 -8.70
CA SER A 48 5.56 12.42 -9.29
C SER A 48 4.33 13.31 -9.11
N HIS A 49 4.56 14.57 -8.73
CA HIS A 49 3.50 15.59 -8.75
C HIS A 49 2.79 15.68 -10.10
N LEU A 50 3.52 15.43 -11.20
CA LEU A 50 2.95 15.47 -12.54
C LEU A 50 1.92 14.35 -12.76
N GLU A 51 2.16 13.17 -12.17
CA GLU A 51 1.18 12.07 -12.17
C GLU A 51 -0.02 12.41 -11.29
N ILE A 52 0.22 12.91 -10.07
CA ILE A 52 -0.84 13.24 -9.11
C ILE A 52 -1.76 14.36 -9.62
N PHE A 53 -1.20 15.36 -10.31
CA PHE A 53 -1.95 16.48 -10.88
C PHE A 53 -2.46 16.21 -12.31
N GLY A 54 -2.23 15.02 -12.86
CA GLY A 54 -2.71 14.64 -14.19
C GLY A 54 -2.09 15.43 -15.34
N THR A 55 -0.84 15.87 -15.19
CA THR A 55 -0.10 16.65 -16.20
C THR A 55 0.80 15.79 -17.08
N ILE A 56 0.74 14.47 -16.93
CA ILE A 56 1.35 13.49 -17.86
C ILE A 56 0.26 12.63 -18.51
N PRO A 57 0.54 12.04 -19.69
CA PRO A 57 -0.40 11.12 -20.32
C PRO A 57 -0.76 9.96 -19.39
N ALA A 58 -2.06 9.66 -19.27
CA ALA A 58 -2.59 8.72 -18.29
C ALA A 58 -1.99 7.31 -18.47
N GLU A 59 -1.75 6.90 -19.70
CA GLU A 59 -1.14 5.62 -20.10
C GLU A 59 0.31 5.45 -19.63
N THR A 60 0.96 6.55 -19.20
CA THR A 60 2.35 6.52 -18.69
C THR A 60 2.45 6.54 -17.17
N THR A 61 1.30 6.57 -16.47
CA THR A 61 1.23 6.61 -15.00
C THR A 61 1.49 5.25 -14.38
N TRP A 62 2.04 5.23 -13.15
CA TRP A 62 2.16 3.99 -12.37
C TRP A 62 0.81 3.31 -12.20
N LEU A 63 -0.24 4.08 -11.90
CA LEU A 63 -1.60 3.56 -11.74
C LEU A 63 -2.08 2.84 -13.00
N SER A 64 -1.98 3.48 -14.18
CA SER A 64 -2.49 2.91 -15.42
C SER A 64 -1.73 1.65 -15.80
N LEU A 65 -0.40 1.68 -15.71
CA LEU A 65 0.43 0.56 -16.13
C LEU A 65 0.27 -0.65 -15.18
N LEU A 66 0.20 -0.43 -13.86
CA LEU A 66 -0.14 -1.48 -12.90
C LEU A 66 -1.54 -2.05 -13.15
N THR A 67 -2.53 -1.19 -13.44
CA THR A 67 -3.90 -1.64 -13.72
C THR A 67 -3.97 -2.50 -14.97
N SER A 68 -3.32 -2.08 -16.06
CA SER A 68 -3.25 -2.86 -17.31
C SER A 68 -2.57 -4.20 -17.09
N TRP A 69 -1.44 -4.21 -16.38
CA TRP A 69 -0.72 -5.44 -16.08
C TRP A 69 -1.56 -6.37 -15.20
N MET A 70 -2.17 -5.89 -14.11
CA MET A 70 -3.03 -6.69 -13.24
C MET A 70 -4.25 -7.26 -13.97
N SER A 71 -4.85 -6.46 -14.87
CA SER A 71 -6.00 -6.89 -15.69
C SER A 71 -5.62 -8.03 -16.63
N ALA A 72 -4.45 -7.95 -17.25
CA ALA A 72 -3.91 -9.05 -18.07
C ALA A 72 -3.64 -10.34 -17.26
N HIS A 73 -3.54 -10.23 -15.93
CA HIS A 73 -3.32 -11.32 -14.98
C HIS A 73 -4.56 -11.64 -14.12
N GLY A 74 -5.75 -11.35 -14.64
CA GLY A 74 -7.03 -11.78 -14.07
C GLY A 74 -7.47 -11.01 -12.82
N LYS A 75 -6.95 -9.80 -12.60
CA LYS A 75 -7.29 -8.98 -11.43
C LYS A 75 -7.75 -7.59 -11.84
N SER A 76 -8.80 -7.11 -11.20
CA SER A 76 -9.32 -5.75 -11.39
C SER A 76 -9.02 -4.89 -10.18
N LEU A 77 -8.91 -3.57 -10.39
CA LEU A 77 -8.75 -2.63 -9.29
C LEU A 77 -10.04 -2.62 -8.44
N LEU A 78 -9.94 -3.10 -7.21
CA LEU A 78 -11.04 -3.14 -6.26
C LEU A 78 -11.21 -1.79 -5.57
N CYS A 79 -10.12 -1.23 -5.04
CA CYS A 79 -10.12 0.08 -4.40
C CYS A 79 -8.74 0.72 -4.39
N LYS A 80 -8.73 2.04 -4.22
CA LYS A 80 -7.51 2.85 -4.08
C LYS A 80 -7.70 3.98 -3.09
N THR A 81 -6.61 4.42 -2.48
CA THR A 81 -6.55 5.64 -1.67
C THR A 81 -5.17 6.25 -1.75
N SER A 82 -5.02 7.52 -1.38
CA SER A 82 -3.73 8.18 -1.36
C SER A 82 -3.59 9.08 -0.14
N LEU A 83 -2.34 9.32 0.23
CA LEU A 83 -1.96 10.37 1.16
C LEU A 83 -0.84 11.20 0.53
N ALA A 84 -1.21 12.40 0.09
CA ALA A 84 -0.38 13.23 -0.80
C ALA A 84 0.06 12.43 -2.03
N TRP A 85 1.36 12.18 -2.19
CA TRP A 85 1.95 11.44 -3.31
C TRP A 85 2.32 10.00 -2.95
N ASN A 86 1.75 9.45 -1.88
CA ASN A 86 1.81 8.02 -1.57
C ASN A 86 0.47 7.38 -1.93
N LEU A 87 0.48 6.28 -2.66
CA LEU A 87 -0.70 5.63 -3.24
C LEU A 87 -0.80 4.19 -2.74
N LEU A 88 -2.00 3.77 -2.35
CA LEU A 88 -2.32 2.39 -2.02
C LEU A 88 -3.38 1.88 -3.00
N LEU A 89 -3.07 0.78 -3.67
CA LEU A 89 -3.92 0.11 -4.66
C LEU A 89 -4.20 -1.30 -4.20
N ILE A 90 -5.47 -1.72 -4.23
CA ILE A 90 -5.87 -3.11 -3.99
C ILE A 90 -6.52 -3.64 -5.26
N PHE A 91 -5.89 -4.66 -5.83
CA PHE A 91 -6.40 -5.44 -6.95
C PHE A 91 -6.91 -6.78 -6.45
N ALA A 92 -7.99 -7.28 -7.03
CA ALA A 92 -8.55 -8.57 -6.67
C ALA A 92 -9.13 -9.29 -7.90
N GLN A 93 -9.26 -10.61 -7.80
CA GLN A 93 -10.07 -11.38 -8.74
C GLN A 93 -11.54 -10.92 -8.68
N LEU A 94 -12.28 -11.01 -9.79
CA LEU A 94 -13.65 -10.47 -9.86
C LEU A 94 -14.63 -11.18 -8.92
N GLU A 95 -14.35 -12.44 -8.59
CA GLU A 95 -15.10 -13.29 -7.67
C GLU A 95 -15.13 -12.72 -6.24
N ILE A 96 -14.18 -11.85 -5.90
CA ILE A 96 -14.10 -11.19 -4.59
C ILE A 96 -15.07 -10.01 -4.48
N PHE A 97 -15.40 -9.36 -5.59
CA PHE A 97 -16.23 -8.14 -5.58
C PHE A 97 -17.60 -8.37 -4.94
N PRO A 98 -18.35 -9.45 -5.24
CA PRO A 98 -19.63 -9.73 -4.60
C PRO A 98 -19.53 -10.08 -3.11
N LEU A 99 -18.34 -10.40 -2.60
CA LEU A 99 -18.11 -10.73 -1.19
C LEU A 99 -17.89 -9.48 -0.34
N VAL A 100 -17.54 -8.35 -0.95
CA VAL A 100 -17.29 -7.09 -0.26
C VAL A 100 -18.61 -6.50 0.24
N ASN A 101 -18.62 -6.12 1.52
CA ASN A 101 -19.72 -5.42 2.17
C ASN A 101 -19.42 -3.92 2.27
N GLU A 102 -18.21 -3.56 2.72
CA GLU A 102 -17.81 -2.17 2.94
C GLU A 102 -16.32 -1.98 2.60
N ILE A 103 -15.99 -0.82 2.03
CA ILE A 103 -14.61 -0.34 1.91
C ILE A 103 -14.50 0.99 2.66
N SER A 104 -13.55 1.06 3.59
CA SER A 104 -13.28 2.28 4.37
C SER A 104 -11.80 2.63 4.34
N SER A 105 -11.44 3.89 4.58
CA SER A 105 -10.05 4.34 4.62
C SER A 105 -9.78 5.19 5.85
N ARG A 106 -8.54 5.12 6.35
CA ARG A 106 -8.02 5.98 7.42
C ARG A 106 -6.63 6.48 7.07
N GLN A 107 -6.31 7.67 7.55
CA GLN A 107 -5.02 8.32 7.33
C GLN A 107 -4.47 8.88 8.65
N SER A 108 -3.14 8.88 8.77
CA SER A 108 -2.40 9.50 9.85
C SER A 108 -1.31 10.38 9.24
N ARG A 109 -1.45 11.70 9.35
CA ARG A 109 -0.51 12.69 8.77
C ARG A 109 0.56 13.03 9.79
N SER A 110 1.82 13.06 9.38
CA SER A 110 2.94 13.26 10.31
C SER A 110 3.89 14.40 9.94
N SER A 111 3.88 14.86 8.70
CA SER A 111 4.76 15.95 8.26
C SER A 111 4.20 17.34 8.63
N LEU A 112 5.08 18.24 9.11
CA LEU A 112 4.75 19.62 9.53
C LEU A 112 3.58 19.70 10.54
N GLY A 113 3.61 18.90 11.60
CA GLY A 113 2.55 18.90 12.61
C GLY A 113 1.18 18.44 12.08
N GLY A 114 1.17 17.68 10.97
CA GLY A 114 -0.05 17.22 10.29
C GLY A 114 -0.51 18.11 9.14
N LEU A 115 0.17 19.26 8.90
CA LEU A 115 -0.18 20.21 7.84
C LEU A 115 0.16 19.70 6.43
N THR A 116 1.15 18.82 6.30
CA THR A 116 1.47 18.18 5.01
C THR A 116 1.26 16.68 5.11
N GLY A 117 0.87 16.05 4.00
CA GLY A 117 0.54 14.62 3.96
C GLY A 117 1.67 13.71 3.51
N HIS A 118 2.81 14.22 3.03
CA HIS A 118 3.76 13.37 2.33
C HIS A 118 4.49 12.34 3.19
N LYS A 119 4.59 12.55 4.51
CA LYS A 119 4.97 11.50 5.47
C LYS A 119 3.79 11.18 6.37
N GLY A 120 3.54 9.89 6.57
CA GLY A 120 2.38 9.41 7.30
C GLY A 120 2.00 8.00 6.90
N SER A 121 0.78 7.61 7.25
CA SER A 121 0.20 6.30 6.92
C SER A 121 -1.18 6.49 6.30
N VAL A 122 -1.53 5.65 5.32
CA VAL A 122 -2.87 5.57 4.75
C VAL A 122 -3.27 4.11 4.60
N SER A 123 -4.55 3.84 4.77
CA SER A 123 -5.08 2.48 4.80
C SER A 123 -6.37 2.32 4.01
N LEU A 124 -6.61 1.09 3.57
CA LEU A 124 -7.88 0.59 3.08
C LEU A 124 -8.27 -0.62 3.91
N ARG A 125 -9.49 -0.59 4.46
CA ARG A 125 -10.18 -1.75 5.03
C ARG A 125 -11.18 -2.26 4.02
N ILE A 126 -11.14 -3.57 3.76
CA ILE A 126 -12.17 -4.31 3.04
C ILE A 126 -12.87 -5.18 4.07
N LYS A 127 -14.13 -4.87 4.35
CA LYS A 127 -15.01 -5.69 5.18
C LYS A 127 -15.85 -6.58 4.27
N PHE A 128 -15.85 -7.88 4.52
CA PHE A 128 -16.61 -8.86 3.76
C PHE A 128 -18.00 -9.11 4.38
N LYS A 129 -18.86 -9.78 3.61
CA LYS A 129 -20.25 -10.10 4.02
C LYS A 129 -20.33 -11.10 5.18
N ASP A 130 -19.28 -11.85 5.44
CA ASP A 130 -19.15 -12.74 6.59
C ASP A 130 -18.56 -12.01 7.82
N GLU A 131 -18.51 -10.68 7.78
CA GLU A 131 -18.00 -9.77 8.82
C GLU A 131 -16.47 -9.78 9.02
N SER A 132 -15.73 -10.65 8.32
CA SER A 132 -14.26 -10.62 8.31
C SER A 132 -13.72 -9.34 7.65
N SER A 133 -12.52 -8.93 8.03
CA SER A 133 -11.87 -7.71 7.52
C SER A 133 -10.41 -7.91 7.14
N LEU A 134 -10.04 -7.41 5.97
CA LEU A 134 -8.64 -7.23 5.55
C LEU A 134 -8.29 -5.74 5.53
N VAL A 135 -7.24 -5.37 6.24
CA VAL A 135 -6.73 -4.00 6.28
C VAL A 135 -5.34 -3.95 5.68
N PHE A 136 -5.14 -3.09 4.69
CA PHE A 136 -3.83 -2.81 4.11
C PHE A 136 -3.42 -1.39 4.49
N ILE A 137 -2.21 -1.25 5.00
CA ILE A 137 -1.64 0.05 5.40
C ILE A 137 -0.34 0.26 4.62
N THR A 138 -0.19 1.41 3.97
CA THR A 138 1.10 1.86 3.45
C THR A 138 1.57 3.08 4.25
N SER A 139 2.82 3.04 4.73
CA SER A 139 3.45 4.18 5.38
C SER A 139 4.63 4.72 4.58
N HIS A 140 4.85 6.01 4.74
CA HIS A 140 6.08 6.66 4.33
C HIS A 140 6.60 7.47 5.51
N LEU A 141 7.59 6.93 6.22
CA LEU A 141 8.09 7.52 7.46
C LEU A 141 9.27 8.47 7.19
N LEU A 142 9.67 9.22 8.21
CA LEU A 142 10.75 10.20 8.09
C LEU A 142 12.09 9.52 7.77
N PRO A 143 12.85 10.05 6.78
CA PRO A 143 14.14 9.51 6.41
C PRO A 143 15.22 9.88 7.45
N ASN A 144 16.46 9.47 7.18
CA ASN A 144 17.67 9.72 7.99
C ASN A 144 17.71 8.97 9.33
N ALA A 145 18.89 8.44 9.68
CA ALA A 145 19.08 7.66 10.90
C ALA A 145 18.66 8.44 12.17
N SER A 146 18.97 9.74 12.23
CA SER A 146 18.67 10.64 13.36
C SER A 146 17.19 10.81 13.70
N ASN A 147 16.26 10.40 12.83
CA ASN A 147 14.82 10.50 13.07
C ASN A 147 14.21 9.23 13.70
N TYR A 148 15.01 8.35 14.30
CA TYR A 148 14.54 7.11 14.95
C TYR A 148 13.33 7.33 15.86
N GLU A 149 13.44 8.21 16.86
CA GLU A 149 12.35 8.46 17.82
C GLU A 149 11.10 9.03 17.14
N LYS A 150 11.30 9.89 16.13
CA LYS A 150 10.18 10.43 15.35
C LYS A 150 9.50 9.34 14.54
N ARG A 151 10.24 8.39 13.94
CA ARG A 151 9.64 7.22 13.28
C ARG A 151 8.86 6.35 14.25
N CYS A 152 9.37 6.12 15.47
CA CYS A 152 8.60 5.42 16.51
C CYS A 152 7.28 6.14 16.83
N LEU A 153 7.30 7.47 16.93
CA LEU A 153 6.08 8.27 17.12
C LEU A 153 5.14 8.18 15.91
N GLN A 154 5.67 8.25 14.68
CA GLN A 154 4.87 8.09 13.47
C GLN A 154 4.21 6.71 13.38
N TYR A 155 4.92 5.64 13.77
CA TYR A 155 4.35 4.30 13.88
C TYR A 155 3.24 4.25 14.93
N LYS A 156 3.46 4.80 16.13
CA LYS A 156 2.42 4.88 17.18
C LYS A 156 1.16 5.61 16.69
N ASN A 157 1.33 6.76 16.04
CA ASN A 157 0.23 7.54 15.48
C ASN A 157 -0.42 6.86 14.27
N GLY A 158 0.33 6.04 13.52
CA GLY A 158 -0.15 5.28 12.38
C GLY A 158 -1.13 4.17 12.77
N LYS A 159 -1.11 3.69 14.02
CA LYS A 159 -1.99 2.62 14.50
C LYS A 159 -3.48 2.91 14.33
N VAL A 160 -3.89 4.19 14.26
CA VAL A 160 -5.29 4.56 13.94
C VAL A 160 -5.75 3.98 12.60
N CYS A 161 -4.81 3.77 11.65
CA CYS A 161 -5.05 3.17 10.34
C CYS A 161 -5.27 1.65 10.38
N ALA A 162 -5.02 1.00 11.51
CA ALA A 162 -5.23 -0.44 11.69
C ALA A 162 -6.65 -0.79 12.11
N PHE A 163 -7.50 0.20 12.40
CA PHE A 163 -8.89 0.03 12.86
C PHE A 163 -8.98 -0.72 14.21
N ASP A 164 -9.27 0.01 15.29
CA ASP A 164 -9.37 -0.54 16.65
C ASP A 164 -10.32 -1.74 16.77
N ASP A 165 -11.43 -1.73 16.02
CA ASP A 165 -12.40 -2.83 15.97
C ASP A 165 -11.82 -4.11 15.35
N VAL A 166 -10.90 -3.98 14.38
CA VAL A 166 -10.19 -5.11 13.76
C VAL A 166 -9.11 -5.62 14.70
N THR A 167 -8.29 -4.74 15.25
CA THR A 167 -7.14 -5.12 16.10
C THR A 167 -7.50 -5.61 17.50
N ARG A 168 -8.70 -5.30 18.00
CA ARG A 168 -9.21 -5.79 19.30
C ARG A 168 -10.14 -7.00 19.17
N SER A 169 -10.52 -7.36 17.95
CA SER A 169 -11.37 -8.53 17.72
C SER A 169 -10.57 -9.81 18.00
N SER A 170 -11.24 -10.80 18.58
CA SER A 170 -10.70 -12.17 18.70
C SER A 170 -11.02 -13.04 17.48
N ASP A 171 -11.66 -12.47 16.45
CA ASP A 171 -11.94 -13.17 15.20
C ASP A 171 -10.64 -13.33 14.39
N GLU A 172 -10.20 -14.57 14.28
CA GLU A 172 -8.97 -14.97 13.60
C GLU A 172 -8.98 -14.66 12.09
N ASN A 173 -10.16 -14.37 11.51
CA ASN A 173 -10.29 -14.01 10.10
C ASN A 173 -9.99 -12.53 9.82
N ASN A 174 -9.76 -11.72 10.86
CA ASN A 174 -9.34 -10.33 10.71
C ASN A 174 -7.82 -10.24 10.53
N SER A 175 -7.36 -9.56 9.48
CA SER A 175 -5.93 -9.38 9.23
C SER A 175 -5.57 -7.93 8.90
N VAL A 176 -4.44 -7.48 9.44
CA VAL A 176 -3.84 -6.18 9.13
C VAL A 176 -2.46 -6.41 8.53
N ILE A 177 -2.26 -5.97 7.30
CA ILE A 177 -0.97 -6.00 6.62
C ILE A 177 -0.43 -4.57 6.52
N TRP A 178 0.69 -4.32 7.17
CA TRP A 178 1.32 -3.01 7.21
C TRP A 178 2.67 -3.03 6.48
N LEU A 179 2.71 -2.34 5.35
CA LEU A 179 3.85 -2.21 4.45
C LEU A 179 4.21 -0.73 4.24
N GLY A 180 5.27 -0.45 3.48
CA GLY A 180 5.66 0.92 3.15
C GLY A 180 7.17 1.15 3.16
N ASP A 181 7.55 2.37 2.79
CA ASP A 181 8.88 2.89 3.09
C ASP A 181 8.94 3.37 4.54
N PHE A 182 9.29 2.44 5.43
CA PHE A 182 9.45 2.73 6.85
C PHE A 182 10.71 3.52 7.18
N ASN A 183 11.66 3.64 6.25
CA ASN A 183 12.89 4.41 6.44
C ASN A 183 13.72 4.02 7.69
N TRP A 184 13.56 2.81 8.22
CA TRP A 184 14.48 2.26 9.22
C TRP A 184 15.86 2.08 8.60
N ARG A 185 16.89 2.35 9.38
CA ARG A 185 18.29 2.30 8.93
C ARG A 185 19.02 1.25 9.75
N VAL A 186 20.01 0.61 9.13
CA VAL A 186 20.96 -0.22 9.86
C VAL A 186 21.88 0.74 10.60
N ASP A 187 21.96 0.61 11.92
CA ASP A 187 22.84 1.45 12.73
C ASP A 187 24.30 1.27 12.28
N GLN A 188 25.09 2.34 12.41
CA GLN A 188 26.52 2.41 12.09
C GLN A 188 26.89 2.44 10.59
N LEU A 189 25.94 2.27 9.67
CA LEU A 189 26.18 2.52 8.24
C LEU A 189 25.79 3.95 7.86
N THR A 190 26.69 4.63 7.16
CA THR A 190 26.41 5.91 6.50
C THR A 190 25.44 5.72 5.34
N SER A 191 24.81 6.81 4.88
CA SER A 191 23.93 6.74 3.70
C SER A 191 24.65 6.25 2.44
N GLN A 192 25.97 6.44 2.33
CA GLN A 192 26.76 5.95 1.19
C GLN A 192 27.06 4.46 1.27
N GLU A 193 27.11 3.88 2.47
CA GLU A 193 27.35 2.44 2.67
C GLU A 193 26.06 1.60 2.52
N MET A 194 24.91 2.26 2.41
CA MET A 194 23.58 1.63 2.29
C MET A 194 23.05 1.59 0.84
N ILE A 195 23.82 2.03 -0.16
CA ILE A 195 23.42 2.11 -1.58
C ILE A 195 24.14 1.04 -2.40
#